data_AF-G2ITA0-F1
#
_entry.id   AF-G2ITA0-F1
#
_cell.length_a   1.000
_cell.length_b   1.000
_cell.length_c   1.000
_cell.angle_alpha   90.00
_cell.angle_beta   90.00
_cell.angle_gamma   90.00
#
_symmetry.space_group_name_H-M   'P 1'
#
loop_
_entity.id
_entity.type
_entity.pdbx_description
1 polymer ?
#
loop_
_entity_poly.entity_id
_entity_poly.type
_entity_poly.pdbx_seq_one_letter_code
_entity_poly.pdbx_strand_id
1 'polypeptide(L)'
;MGTLERPAAPCRSDNAQTPPTLPTLPLEPGKLYLRPYHGRATPDEQMEDWGSDGPVIGPLASIHVTYMCHLKFAATPDVMERFFPDVMAQWRASGVSNSHGPVCDWQFNVIDDLIEYGGTLYGDWSTFLADDHAAR
;
A
#
# COMPACT_ATOMS: atom_id res chain seq x y z
N MET A 1 -22.77 -15.62 -17.16
CA MET A 1 -23.51 -14.49 -16.59
C MET A 1 -23.51 -14.66 -15.09
N GLY A 2 -22.61 -13.95 -14.42
CA GLY A 2 -22.39 -14.01 -12.98
C GLY A 2 -21.40 -12.91 -12.66
N THR A 3 -21.90 -11.69 -12.59
CA THR A 3 -21.14 -10.52 -12.12
C THR A 3 -20.86 -10.77 -10.64
N LEU A 4 -19.62 -11.12 -10.30
CA LEU A 4 -19.15 -10.93 -8.93
C LEU A 4 -19.14 -9.42 -8.72
N GLU A 5 -20.09 -8.95 -7.91
CA GLU A 5 -20.11 -7.59 -7.39
C GLU A 5 -18.75 -7.34 -6.72
N ARG A 6 -18.00 -6.40 -7.28
CA ARG A 6 -16.73 -5.93 -6.75
C ARG A 6 -17.05 -5.23 -5.42
N PRO A 7 -16.42 -5.58 -4.28
CA PRO A 7 -16.65 -4.82 -3.06
C PRO A 7 -16.31 -3.36 -3.34
N ALA A 8 -17.24 -2.46 -3.02
CA ALA A 8 -17.02 -1.03 -3.09
C ALA A 8 -15.75 -0.69 -2.31
N ALA A 9 -14.91 0.19 -2.87
CA ALA A 9 -13.78 0.75 -2.14
C ALA A 9 -14.32 1.33 -0.83
N PRO A 10 -13.71 1.02 0.33
CA PRO A 10 -14.20 1.52 1.61
C PRO A 10 -14.23 3.04 1.56
N CYS A 11 -15.39 3.61 1.90
CA CYS A 11 -15.55 5.05 2.09
C CYS A 11 -14.54 5.53 3.12
N ARG A 12 -13.83 6.62 2.80
CA ARG A 12 -12.87 7.29 3.68
C ARG A 12 -13.42 7.39 5.10
N SER A 13 -12.64 6.93 6.07
CA SER A 13 -12.77 7.37 7.44
C SER A 13 -12.15 8.77 7.55
N ASP A 14 -12.91 9.75 8.07
CA ASP A 14 -12.47 11.15 8.27
C ASP A 14 -11.29 11.31 9.26
N ASN A 15 -10.74 10.19 9.74
CA ASN A 15 -9.66 10.11 10.72
C ASN A 15 -8.40 9.41 10.18
N ALA A 16 -8.31 9.13 8.88
CA ALA A 16 -7.10 8.56 8.28
C ALA A 16 -5.94 9.58 8.34
N GLN A 17 -5.01 9.39 9.28
CA GLN A 17 -3.76 10.13 9.34
C GLN A 17 -3.05 10.04 7.98
N THR A 18 -2.73 11.17 7.35
CA THR A 18 -1.96 11.16 6.10
C THR A 18 -0.65 10.39 6.30
N PRO A 19 -0.44 9.26 5.61
CA PRO A 19 0.73 8.44 5.84
C PRO A 19 2.00 9.19 5.43
N PRO A 20 3.10 8.99 6.16
CA PRO A 20 4.30 9.80 6.01
C PRO A 20 4.95 9.60 4.63
N THR A 21 5.30 10.71 3.99
CA THR A 21 6.22 10.77 2.85
C THR A 21 7.67 10.59 3.31
N LEU A 22 8.60 10.24 2.41
CA LEU A 22 10.04 10.03 2.71
C LEU A 22 10.67 10.98 3.76
N PRO A 23 10.45 12.31 3.77
CA PRO A 23 11.10 13.19 4.74
C PRO A 23 10.64 13.02 6.19
N THR A 24 9.57 12.25 6.48
CA THR A 24 8.96 12.18 7.82
C THR A 24 8.97 10.81 8.48
N LEU A 25 9.40 9.74 7.80
CA LEU A 25 9.51 8.41 8.39
C LEU A 25 10.98 8.12 8.79
N PRO A 26 11.29 7.84 10.07
CA PRO A 26 12.62 7.36 10.44
C PRO A 26 12.80 5.96 9.87
N LEU A 27 13.53 5.86 8.76
CA LEU A 27 13.81 4.60 8.12
C LEU A 27 14.81 3.79 8.94
N GLU A 28 14.44 2.57 9.30
CA GLU A 28 15.32 1.60 9.95
C GLU A 28 16.32 1.00 8.96
N PRO A 29 17.64 1.15 9.18
CA PRO A 29 18.71 0.53 8.39
C PRO A 29 18.49 -0.97 8.10
N GLY A 30 18.76 -1.39 6.87
CA GLY A 30 18.65 -2.76 6.38
C GLY A 30 17.22 -3.28 6.24
N LYS A 31 16.19 -2.45 6.41
CA LYS A 31 14.79 -2.85 6.25
C LYS A 31 14.24 -2.51 4.87
N LEU A 32 13.32 -3.35 4.39
CA LEU A 32 12.65 -3.22 3.09
C LEU A 32 11.47 -2.26 3.18
N TYR A 33 11.34 -1.37 2.18
CA TYR A 33 10.21 -0.45 2.04
C TYR A 33 9.71 -0.46 0.59
N LEU A 34 8.44 -0.10 0.41
CA LEU A 34 7.83 0.17 -0.89
C LEU A 34 7.46 1.65 -0.99
N ARG A 35 7.62 2.23 -2.18
CA ARG A 35 7.15 3.58 -2.51
C ARG A 35 6.37 3.58 -3.83
N PRO A 36 5.11 4.05 -3.85
CA PRO A 36 4.38 4.29 -5.08
C PRO A 36 4.68 5.68 -5.68
N TYR A 37 4.51 5.80 -6.99
CA TYR A 37 4.73 7.02 -7.78
C TYR A 37 3.65 7.18 -8.86
N HIS A 38 3.59 8.35 -9.47
CA HIS A 38 2.65 8.66 -10.56
C HIS A 38 1.19 8.55 -10.13
N GLY A 39 0.91 9.15 -8.96
CA GLY A 39 -0.41 9.19 -8.35
C GLY A 39 -1.38 10.12 -9.08
N ARG A 40 -2.57 9.59 -9.38
CA ARG A 40 -3.69 10.25 -10.09
C ARG A 40 -5.04 9.93 -9.43
N ALA A 41 -6.06 10.72 -9.70
CA ALA A 41 -7.42 10.59 -9.15
C ALA A 41 -8.29 9.60 -9.93
N THR A 42 -8.14 9.52 -11.26
CA THR A 42 -8.86 8.54 -12.10
C THR A 42 -7.90 7.79 -13.03
N PRO A 43 -8.21 6.53 -13.42
CA PRO A 43 -7.29 5.75 -14.25
C PRO A 43 -6.90 6.41 -15.57
N ASP A 44 -7.83 7.16 -16.15
CA ASP A 44 -7.72 7.84 -17.45
C ASP A 44 -7.23 9.29 -17.37
N GLU A 45 -6.96 9.80 -16.17
CA GLU A 45 -6.48 11.16 -15.95
C GLU A 45 -5.18 11.41 -16.75
N GLN A 46 -5.23 12.42 -17.63
CA GLN A 46 -4.05 12.90 -18.33
C GLN A 46 -3.27 13.82 -17.40
N MET A 47 -2.07 13.40 -17.04
CA MET A 47 -1.20 14.14 -16.12
C MET A 47 -0.28 15.04 -16.94
N GLU A 48 -0.25 16.34 -16.65
CA GLU A 48 0.66 17.26 -17.35
C GLU A 48 2.14 17.07 -16.94
N ASP A 49 2.43 16.28 -15.89
CA ASP A 49 3.77 15.94 -15.39
C ASP A 49 3.79 14.52 -14.76
N TRP A 50 4.55 14.30 -13.70
CA TRP A 50 4.71 12.99 -13.03
C TRP A 50 3.67 12.68 -11.95
N GLY A 51 2.76 13.60 -11.61
CA GLY A 51 1.75 13.37 -10.57
C GLY A 51 2.25 13.45 -9.13
N SER A 52 1.54 12.76 -8.24
CA SER A 52 1.89 12.73 -6.81
C SER A 52 2.71 11.50 -6.42
N ASP A 53 3.65 11.71 -5.51
CA ASP A 53 4.34 10.63 -4.82
C ASP A 53 3.44 9.99 -3.76
N GLY A 54 3.54 8.68 -3.62
CA GLY A 54 2.89 7.93 -2.55
C GLY A 54 3.68 7.91 -1.24
N PRO A 55 3.09 7.35 -0.18
CA PRO A 55 3.78 7.18 1.09
C PRO A 55 4.88 6.11 0.99
N VAL A 56 5.77 6.10 1.97
CA VAL A 56 6.76 5.03 2.12
C VAL A 56 6.18 3.99 3.07
N ILE A 57 5.88 2.82 2.52
CA ILE A 57 5.20 1.74 3.24
C ILE A 57 6.24 0.73 3.70
N GLY A 58 6.32 0.53 5.01
CA GLY A 58 7.19 -0.47 5.63
C GLY A 58 7.54 -0.14 7.09
N PRO A 59 8.45 -0.91 7.71
CA PRO A 59 9.19 -2.04 7.14
C PRO A 59 8.32 -3.19 6.62
N LEU A 60 8.66 -3.73 5.45
CA LEU A 60 8.08 -4.95 4.89
C LEU A 60 8.96 -6.15 5.26
N ALA A 61 8.32 -7.28 5.57
CA ALA A 61 8.99 -8.57 5.74
C ALA A 61 9.25 -9.26 4.39
N SER A 62 8.36 -9.04 3.42
CA SER A 62 8.51 -9.57 2.05
C SER A 62 7.68 -8.76 1.06
N ILE A 63 8.04 -8.89 -0.22
CA ILE A 63 7.19 -8.47 -1.34
C ILE A 63 7.13 -9.60 -2.37
N HIS A 64 5.96 -9.82 -2.96
CA HIS A 64 5.73 -10.86 -3.94
C HIS A 64 4.84 -10.32 -5.06
N VAL A 65 5.35 -10.40 -6.28
CA VAL A 65 4.62 -10.08 -7.51
C VAL A 65 4.29 -11.36 -8.25
N THR A 66 3.02 -11.57 -8.61
CA THR A 66 2.62 -12.67 -9.49
C THR A 66 1.93 -12.12 -10.73
N TYR A 67 2.31 -12.63 -11.91
CA TYR A 67 1.76 -12.22 -13.23
C TYR A 67 1.83 -10.71 -13.51
N MET A 68 2.71 -9.98 -12.82
CA MET A 68 2.84 -8.52 -12.89
C MET A 68 1.58 -7.73 -12.49
N CYS A 69 0.50 -8.38 -12.06
CA CYS A 69 -0.77 -7.72 -11.71
C CYS A 69 -1.25 -8.02 -10.28
N HIS A 70 -0.62 -8.96 -9.57
CA HIS A 70 -0.87 -9.18 -8.15
C HIS A 70 0.34 -8.76 -7.33
N LEU A 71 0.20 -7.64 -6.59
CA LEU A 71 1.22 -7.13 -5.68
C LEU A 71 0.86 -7.46 -4.23
N LYS A 72 1.64 -8.35 -3.63
CA LYS A 72 1.44 -8.84 -2.25
C LYS A 72 2.64 -8.51 -1.38
N PHE A 73 2.43 -8.36 -0.09
CA PHE A 73 3.49 -8.13 0.87
C PHE A 73 3.13 -8.75 2.23
N ALA A 74 4.15 -8.96 3.05
CA ALA A 74 3.98 -9.26 4.46
C ALA A 74 4.59 -8.13 5.30
N ALA A 75 3.92 -7.75 6.39
CA ALA A 75 4.43 -6.75 7.33
C ALA A 75 4.00 -7.10 8.77
N THR A 76 4.62 -6.46 9.78
CA THR A 76 4.18 -6.65 11.16
C THR A 76 2.80 -6.03 11.39
N PRO A 77 2.04 -6.49 12.41
CA PRO A 77 0.76 -5.88 12.76
C PRO A 77 0.82 -4.36 12.97
N ASP A 78 1.91 -3.83 13.54
CA ASP A 78 2.08 -2.39 13.76
C ASP A 78 2.23 -1.59 12.45
N VAL A 79 2.90 -2.17 11.44
CA VAL A 79 3.00 -1.57 10.10
C VAL A 79 1.64 -1.62 9.42
N MET A 80 0.94 -2.75 9.50
CA MET A 80 -0.42 -2.85 8.97
C MET A 80 -1.38 -1.87 9.63
N GLU A 81 -1.31 -1.69 10.95
CA GLU A 81 -2.13 -0.72 11.68
C GLU A 81 -1.86 0.70 11.21
N ARG A 82 -0.59 1.04 10.96
CA ARG A 82 -0.18 2.38 10.53
C ARG A 82 -0.65 2.73 9.13
N PHE A 83 -0.54 1.79 8.19
CA PHE A 83 -0.78 2.07 6.76
C PHE A 83 -2.12 1.54 6.23
N PHE A 84 -2.74 0.58 6.91
CA PHE A 84 -4.00 -0.08 6.53
C PHE A 84 -4.91 -0.32 7.75
N PRO A 85 -5.20 0.71 8.57
CA PRO A 85 -5.96 0.55 9.82
C PRO A 85 -7.35 -0.06 9.61
N ASP A 86 -8.04 0.34 8.53
CA ASP A 86 -9.38 -0.17 8.23
C ASP A 86 -9.37 -1.67 7.88
N VAL A 87 -8.31 -2.14 7.20
CA VAL A 87 -8.10 -3.57 6.90
C VAL A 87 -7.88 -4.35 8.20
N MET A 88 -7.03 -3.84 9.09
CA MET A 88 -6.78 -4.46 10.39
C MET A 88 -8.03 -4.51 11.26
N ALA A 89 -8.81 -3.42 11.31
CA ALA A 89 -10.07 -3.36 12.04
C ALA A 89 -11.07 -4.40 11.49
N GLN A 90 -11.21 -4.50 10.17
CA GLN A 90 -12.08 -5.48 9.52
C GLN A 90 -11.66 -6.92 9.82
N TRP A 91 -10.37 -7.25 9.73
CA TRP A 91 -9.87 -8.59 10.02
C TRP A 91 -10.11 -9.00 11.46
N ARG A 92 -9.88 -8.10 12.42
CA ARG A 92 -10.14 -8.35 13.84
C ARG A 92 -11.63 -8.57 14.08
N ALA A 93 -12.49 -7.73 13.51
CA ALA A 93 -13.95 -7.88 13.63
C ALA A 93 -14.45 -9.20 13.01
N SER A 94 -13.80 -9.65 11.93
CA SER A 94 -14.15 -10.88 11.22
C SER A 94 -13.49 -12.14 11.80
N GLY A 95 -12.62 -12.00 12.81
CA GLY A 95 -11.91 -13.12 13.44
C GLY A 95 -10.87 -13.80 12.55
N VAL A 96 -10.31 -13.08 11.56
CA VAL A 96 -9.30 -13.64 10.64
C VAL A 96 -7.99 -13.87 11.38
N SER A 97 -7.37 -15.04 11.20
CA SER A 97 -6.10 -15.37 11.88
C SER A 97 -4.95 -14.44 11.50
N ASN A 98 -5.00 -13.87 10.28
CA ASN A 98 -3.98 -12.98 9.73
C ASN A 98 -3.72 -11.74 10.60
N SER A 99 -4.70 -11.26 11.37
CA SER A 99 -4.51 -10.11 12.28
C SER A 99 -3.83 -10.45 13.61
N HIS A 100 -3.54 -11.73 13.86
CA HIS A 100 -2.99 -12.23 15.13
C HIS A 100 -1.61 -12.89 14.97
N GLY A 101 -1.10 -13.00 13.74
CA GLY A 101 0.21 -13.57 13.44
C GLY A 101 1.37 -12.60 13.74
N PRO A 102 2.62 -13.10 13.75
CA PRO A 102 3.82 -12.25 13.85
C PRO A 102 4.00 -11.34 12.62
N VAL A 103 3.43 -11.75 11.49
CA VAL A 103 3.29 -10.96 10.26
C VAL A 103 1.88 -11.14 9.73
N CYS A 104 1.42 -10.15 8.98
CA CYS A 104 0.17 -10.14 8.25
C CYS A 104 0.47 -10.13 6.75
N ASP A 105 -0.13 -11.04 5.99
CA ASP A 105 -0.05 -11.05 4.53
C ASP A 105 -1.18 -10.20 3.93
N TRP A 106 -0.84 -9.26 3.04
CA TRP A 106 -1.82 -8.44 2.35
C TRP A 106 -1.49 -8.26 0.87
N GLN A 107 -2.46 -7.73 0.12
CA GLN A 107 -2.29 -7.36 -1.27
C GLN A 107 -2.85 -5.97 -1.53
N PHE A 108 -2.19 -5.23 -2.42
CA PHE A 108 -2.74 -3.97 -2.91
C PHE A 108 -3.91 -4.25 -3.86
N ASN A 109 -4.87 -3.33 -3.87
CA ASN A 109 -5.83 -3.26 -4.96
C ASN A 109 -5.09 -2.79 -6.22
N VAL A 110 -5.30 -3.49 -7.34
CA VAL A 110 -4.80 -3.08 -8.65
C VAL A 110 -6.00 -2.83 -9.56
N ILE A 111 -6.12 -1.60 -10.08
CA ILE A 111 -7.24 -1.11 -10.88
C ILE A 111 -6.66 -0.54 -12.17
N ASP A 112 -7.00 -1.13 -13.31
CA ASP A 112 -6.50 -0.71 -14.63
C ASP A 112 -4.96 -0.55 -14.66
N ASP A 113 -4.26 -1.57 -14.14
CA ASP A 113 -2.81 -1.63 -13.99
C ASP A 113 -2.18 -0.63 -12.98
N LEU A 114 -3.01 0.07 -12.19
CA LEU A 114 -2.58 1.04 -11.19
C LEU A 114 -2.76 0.50 -9.77
N ILE A 115 -1.78 0.73 -8.89
CA ILE A 115 -1.90 0.42 -7.46
C ILE A 115 -2.77 1.46 -6.78
N GLU A 116 -3.82 1.05 -6.11
CA GLU A 116 -4.65 1.94 -5.30
C GLU A 116 -4.12 2.00 -3.86
N TYR A 117 -3.97 3.23 -3.36
CA TYR A 117 -3.70 3.49 -1.96
C TYR A 117 -4.28 4.84 -1.54
N GLY A 118 -5.11 4.84 -0.49
CA GLY A 118 -5.69 6.07 0.07
C GLY A 118 -6.64 6.81 -0.88
N GLY A 119 -7.18 6.11 -1.89
CA GLY A 119 -7.98 6.70 -2.96
C GLY A 119 -7.17 7.33 -4.10
N THR A 120 -5.84 7.21 -4.10
CA THR A 120 -4.98 7.61 -5.21
C THR A 120 -4.53 6.38 -5.99
N LEU A 121 -4.47 6.50 -7.32
CA LEU A 121 -4.04 5.44 -8.23
C LEU A 121 -2.60 5.71 -8.71
N TYR A 122 -1.69 4.80 -8.45
CA TYR A 122 -0.26 4.95 -8.72
C TYR A 122 0.16 4.06 -9.89
N GLY A 123 0.88 4.65 -10.86
CA GLY A 123 1.33 3.94 -12.05
C GLY A 123 2.61 3.13 -11.85
N ASP A 124 3.46 3.60 -10.93
CA ASP A 124 4.77 3.03 -10.71
C ASP A 124 4.97 2.77 -9.22
N TRP A 125 5.88 1.85 -8.92
CA TRP A 125 6.29 1.57 -7.56
C TRP A 125 7.71 1.02 -7.56
N SER A 126 8.43 1.27 -6.47
CA SER A 126 9.75 0.71 -6.24
C SER A 126 9.84 0.10 -4.85
N THR A 127 10.83 -0.77 -4.67
CA THR A 127 11.24 -1.20 -3.33
C THR A 127 12.71 -0.89 -3.11
N PHE A 128 13.05 -0.55 -1.89
CA PHE A 128 14.43 -0.24 -1.50
C PHE A 128 14.70 -0.72 -0.08
N LEU A 129 15.98 -0.96 0.22
CA LEU A 129 16.45 -1.09 1.59
C LEU A 129 16.81 0.29 2.12
N ALA A 130 16.35 0.66 3.30
CA ALA A 130 16.89 1.82 3.98
C ALA A 130 18.37 1.56 4.27
N ASP A 131 19.23 2.49 3.88
CA ASP A 131 20.71 2.43 3.73
C ASP A 131 21.15 2.46 2.27
N ASP A 132 20.26 2.13 1.34
CA ASP A 132 20.53 2.32 -0.07
C ASP A 132 20.47 3.82 -0.41
N HIS A 133 21.63 4.40 -0.73
CA HIS A 133 21.75 5.80 -1.15
C HIS A 133 20.96 6.11 -2.43
N ALA A 134 20.47 5.08 -3.14
CA ALA A 134 19.61 5.19 -4.30
C ALA A 134 18.16 5.65 -4.00
N ALA A 135 17.76 5.73 -2.73
CA ALA A 135 16.41 6.12 -2.31
C ALA A 135 16.23 7.63 -2.02
N ARG A 136 17.23 8.47 -2.32
CA ARG A 136 17.18 9.94 -2.20
C ARG A 136 17.08 10.61 -3.56
#